data_AF-A0A2G9PCV0-F1
#
_entry.id   AF-A0A2G9PCV0-F1
#
_cell.length_a   1.000
_cell.length_b   1.000
_cell.length_c   1.000
_cell.angle_alpha   90.00
_cell.angle_beta   90.00
_cell.angle_gamma   90.00
#
_symmetry.space_group_name_H-M   'P 1'
#
loop_
_entity.id
_entity.type
_entity.pdbx_description
1 polymer ?
#
loop_
_entity_poly.entity_id
_entity_poly.type
_entity_poly.pdbx_seq_one_letter_code
_entity_poly.pdbx_strand_id
1 'polypeptide(L)'
;MPTLNWIGKEAVVGHDKDVKFRLLKKVKAYSVGENSQNLIIHGDNLEGLKALMPYYIGKVKCIYIDPPYNTGNENWVYNDKVNSPKIKKWLEASLKGHSVDANDLCRHDKWLCMMYPRLKLLRDLLSDDGVIFVSIDDNE
;
A
#
# COMPACT_ATOMS: atom_id res chain seq x y z
N MET A 1 19.73 3.56 18.20
CA MET A 1 19.39 2.98 16.89
C MET A 1 19.14 4.12 15.91
N PRO A 2 19.72 4.10 14.71
CA PRO A 2 19.39 5.07 13.68
C PRO A 2 17.93 4.91 13.24
N THR A 3 17.28 6.02 12.88
CA THR A 3 15.88 6.04 12.41
C THR A 3 15.77 6.82 11.11
N LEU A 4 14.97 6.31 10.17
CA LEU A 4 14.60 7.03 8.95
C LEU A 4 13.35 7.89 9.23
N ASN A 5 13.40 9.18 8.95
CA ASN A 5 12.27 10.10 9.09
C ASN A 5 11.91 10.70 7.73
N TRP A 6 10.61 10.93 7.52
CA TRP A 6 10.05 11.46 6.28
C TRP A 6 8.77 12.27 6.61
N ILE A 7 8.38 13.17 5.71
CA ILE A 7 7.17 13.99 5.86
C ILE A 7 5.94 13.09 5.79
N GLY A 8 5.01 13.23 6.74
CA GLY A 8 3.77 12.44 6.78
C GLY A 8 3.87 11.12 7.55
N LYS A 9 5.06 10.70 8.00
CA LYS A 9 5.28 9.49 8.81
C LYS A 9 4.28 9.32 9.96
N GLU A 10 4.14 10.33 10.81
CA GLU A 10 3.23 10.29 11.97
C GLU A 10 1.77 10.00 11.58
N ALA A 11 1.36 10.45 10.39
CA ALA A 11 0.00 10.29 9.91
C ALA A 11 -0.25 8.93 9.22
N VAL A 12 0.80 8.23 8.75
CA VAL A 12 0.66 6.93 8.07
C VAL A 12 0.94 5.73 8.97
N VAL A 13 1.72 5.90 10.05
CA VAL A 13 2.13 4.78 10.93
C VAL A 13 0.96 4.03 11.58
N GLY A 14 -0.16 4.72 11.80
CA GLY A 14 -1.42 4.14 12.29
C GLY A 14 -2.54 4.06 11.25
N HIS A 15 -2.30 4.50 10.01
CA HIS A 15 -3.37 4.67 9.03
C HIS A 15 -4.02 3.34 8.64
N ASP A 16 -3.29 2.23 8.71
CA ASP A 16 -3.80 0.86 8.55
C ASP A 16 -5.02 0.57 9.45
N LYS A 17 -5.13 1.23 10.61
CA LYS A 17 -6.27 1.09 11.53
C LYS A 17 -7.49 1.88 11.10
N ASP A 18 -7.28 2.99 10.38
CA ASP A 18 -8.35 3.86 9.90
C ASP A 18 -8.95 3.37 8.57
N VAL A 19 -8.24 2.48 7.86
CA VAL A 19 -8.74 1.84 6.64
C VAL A 19 -10.00 1.04 6.99
N LYS A 20 -11.14 1.48 6.45
CA LYS A 20 -12.42 0.81 6.66
C LYS A 20 -12.40 -0.58 6.04
N PHE A 21 -12.84 -1.56 6.81
CA PHE A 21 -13.07 -2.91 6.30
C PHE A 21 -14.14 -2.90 5.20
N ARG A 22 -13.93 -3.68 4.14
CA ARG A 22 -14.88 -3.90 3.06
C ARG A 22 -15.10 -5.39 2.85
N LEU A 23 -16.33 -5.76 2.53
CA LEU A 23 -16.68 -7.13 2.19
C LEU A 23 -16.27 -7.44 0.74
N LEU A 24 -15.65 -8.59 0.52
CA LEU A 24 -15.38 -9.10 -0.82
C LEU A 24 -16.71 -9.49 -1.51
N LYS A 25 -16.96 -8.92 -2.69
CA LYS A 25 -18.12 -9.25 -3.52
C LYS A 25 -17.70 -10.19 -4.63
N LYS A 26 -18.21 -11.43 -4.62
CA LYS A 26 -17.96 -12.39 -5.70
C LYS A 26 -18.62 -11.92 -6.99
N VAL A 27 -17.83 -11.80 -8.07
CA VAL A 27 -18.32 -11.49 -9.41
C VAL A 27 -18.33 -12.77 -10.24
N LYS A 28 -19.51 -13.40 -10.35
CA LYS A 28 -19.68 -14.71 -11.02
C LYS A 28 -19.17 -14.70 -12.46
N ALA A 29 -19.38 -13.60 -13.20
CA ALA A 29 -18.98 -13.48 -14.60
C ALA A 29 -17.47 -13.66 -14.84
N TYR A 30 -16.62 -13.39 -13.84
CA TYR A 30 -15.17 -13.57 -13.93
C TYR A 30 -14.66 -14.78 -13.13
N SER A 31 -15.56 -15.55 -12.52
CA SER A 31 -15.19 -16.74 -11.75
C SER A 31 -15.12 -17.95 -12.68
N VAL A 32 -13.99 -18.67 -12.68
CA VAL A 32 -13.79 -19.90 -13.44
C VAL A 32 -13.54 -21.06 -12.48
N GLY A 33 -14.23 -22.18 -12.71
CA GLY A 33 -14.20 -23.35 -11.83
C GLY A 33 -15.18 -23.23 -10.65
N GLU A 34 -15.86 -24.34 -10.32
CA GLU A 34 -16.89 -24.33 -9.27
C GLU A 34 -16.30 -24.25 -7.86
N ASN A 35 -15.09 -24.79 -7.66
CA ASN A 35 -14.44 -24.95 -6.35
C ASN A 35 -12.99 -24.43 -6.31
N SER A 36 -12.66 -23.40 -7.12
CA SER A 36 -11.32 -22.80 -7.08
C SER A 36 -11.03 -22.20 -5.69
N GLN A 37 -9.85 -22.50 -5.15
CA GLN A 37 -9.33 -21.87 -3.92
C GLN A 37 -8.59 -20.55 -4.21
N ASN A 38 -8.36 -20.23 -5.49
CA ASN A 38 -7.64 -19.04 -5.91
C ASN A 38 -8.57 -17.82 -5.97
N LEU A 39 -8.03 -16.66 -5.59
CA LEU A 39 -8.78 -15.40 -5.57
C LEU A 39 -8.07 -14.35 -6.44
N ILE A 40 -8.85 -13.63 -7.25
CA ILE A 40 -8.43 -12.38 -7.89
C ILE A 40 -9.31 -11.27 -7.31
N ILE A 41 -8.69 -10.26 -6.72
CA ILE A 41 -9.38 -9.14 -6.07
C ILE A 41 -9.08 -7.88 -6.88
N HIS A 42 -10.15 -7.18 -7.28
CA HIS A 42 -10.04 -5.91 -7.98
C HIS A 42 -10.46 -4.77 -7.05
N GLY A 43 -9.56 -3.79 -6.89
CA GLY A 43 -9.76 -2.59 -6.08
C GLY A 43 -8.42 -1.95 -5.71
N ASP A 44 -8.48 -0.93 -4.86
CA ASP A 44 -7.27 -0.42 -4.20
C ASP A 44 -6.67 -1.51 -3.30
N ASN A 45 -5.36 -1.70 -3.39
CA ASN A 45 -4.67 -2.77 -2.68
C ASN A 45 -4.72 -2.62 -1.16
N LEU A 46 -4.72 -1.40 -0.61
CA LEU A 46 -4.81 -1.18 0.83
C LEU A 46 -6.18 -1.63 1.36
N GLU A 47 -7.26 -1.29 0.64
CA GLU A 47 -8.62 -1.76 0.96
C GLU A 47 -8.76 -3.28 0.75
N GLY A 48 -8.17 -3.82 -0.32
CA GLY A 48 -8.17 -5.25 -0.63
C GLY A 48 -7.46 -6.08 0.45
N LEU A 49 -6.29 -5.64 0.90
CA LEU A 49 -5.56 -6.25 2.01
C LEU A 49 -6.40 -6.22 3.29
N LYS A 50 -7.06 -5.09 3.59
CA LYS A 50 -7.94 -5.00 4.76
C LYS A 50 -9.10 -5.98 4.70
N ALA A 51 -9.67 -6.21 3.52
CA ALA A 51 -10.75 -7.17 3.30
C ALA A 51 -10.32 -8.64 3.54
N LEU A 52 -9.04 -8.95 3.33
CA LEU A 52 -8.47 -10.29 3.55
C LEU A 52 -8.20 -10.61 5.03
N MET A 53 -8.07 -9.59 5.89
CA MET A 53 -7.66 -9.74 7.30
C MET A 53 -8.44 -10.82 8.07
N PRO A 54 -9.79 -10.86 8.06
CA PRO A 54 -10.54 -11.82 8.87
C PRO A 54 -10.30 -13.28 8.48
N TYR A 55 -9.80 -13.53 7.27
CA TYR A 55 -9.65 -14.86 6.70
C TYR A 55 -8.20 -15.34 6.74
N TYR A 56 -7.23 -14.44 6.56
CA TYR A 56 -5.85 -14.78 6.23
C TYR A 56 -4.77 -14.21 7.16
N ILE A 57 -5.11 -13.50 8.25
CA ILE A 57 -4.12 -13.08 9.26
C ILE A 57 -3.31 -14.30 9.72
N GLY A 58 -1.97 -14.17 9.69
CA GLY A 58 -1.05 -15.22 10.11
C GLY A 58 -1.00 -16.47 9.23
N LYS A 59 -1.63 -16.46 8.03
CA LYS A 59 -1.79 -17.66 7.20
C LYS A 59 -1.04 -17.61 5.86
N VAL A 60 -0.53 -16.46 5.46
CA VAL A 60 0.15 -16.32 4.17
C VAL A 60 1.60 -16.80 4.31
N LYS A 61 1.99 -17.76 3.49
CA LYS A 61 3.35 -18.33 3.52
C LYS A 61 4.36 -17.50 2.73
N CYS A 62 3.94 -16.95 1.60
CA CYS A 62 4.80 -16.20 0.70
C CYS A 62 4.02 -15.02 0.13
N ILE A 63 4.66 -13.85 0.13
CA ILE A 63 4.19 -12.63 -0.51
C ILE A 63 5.25 -12.20 -1.51
N TYR A 64 4.82 -11.90 -2.74
CA TYR A 64 5.64 -11.23 -3.73
C TYR A 64 4.93 -9.94 -4.13
N ILE A 65 5.66 -8.82 -4.11
CA ILE A 65 5.16 -7.53 -4.62
C ILE A 65 6.21 -6.86 -5.50
N ASP A 66 5.70 -6.17 -6.51
CA ASP A 66 6.46 -5.33 -7.44
C ASP A 66 5.79 -3.94 -7.42
N PRO A 67 6.05 -3.12 -6.38
CA PRO A 67 5.48 -1.78 -6.25
C PRO A 67 5.97 -0.86 -7.38
N PRO A 68 5.31 0.28 -7.64
CA PRO A 68 5.82 1.25 -8.63
C PRO A 68 7.20 1.75 -8.22
N TYR A 69 8.14 1.82 -9.17
CA TYR A 69 9.48 2.32 -8.93
C TYR A 69 9.48 3.85 -9.06
N ASN A 70 10.12 4.51 -8.11
CA ASN A 70 10.09 5.96 -7.91
C ASN A 70 11.08 6.70 -8.82
N THR A 71 11.27 6.14 -10.02
CA THR A 71 12.07 6.67 -11.12
C THR A 71 11.62 8.06 -11.56
N GLY A 72 10.35 8.40 -11.30
CA GLY A 72 9.71 9.64 -11.72
C GLY A 72 9.11 9.61 -13.13
N ASN A 73 9.19 8.46 -13.83
CA ASN A 73 8.64 8.28 -15.18
C ASN A 73 7.40 7.37 -15.21
N GLU A 74 7.05 6.73 -14.10
CA GLU A 74 6.00 5.69 -14.08
C GLU A 74 4.57 6.25 -13.99
N ASN A 75 4.41 7.58 -14.02
CA ASN A 75 3.11 8.26 -13.93
C ASN A 75 2.25 7.82 -12.74
N TRP A 76 2.86 7.30 -11.67
CA TRP A 76 2.13 6.93 -10.46
C TRP A 76 1.79 8.17 -9.63
N VAL A 77 0.69 8.08 -8.87
CA VAL A 77 0.12 9.21 -8.11
C VAL A 77 -0.09 8.77 -6.67
N TYR A 78 0.35 9.60 -5.71
CA TYR A 78 0.04 9.37 -4.31
C TYR A 78 -1.43 9.69 -4.03
N ASN A 79 -2.26 8.69 -3.81
CA ASN A 79 -3.71 8.84 -3.62
C ASN A 79 -4.23 8.09 -2.39
N ASP A 80 -3.40 7.96 -1.35
CA ASP A 80 -3.91 7.45 -0.09
C ASP A 80 -4.82 8.50 0.53
N LYS A 81 -6.08 8.11 0.78
CA LYS A 81 -7.12 8.97 1.37
C LYS A 81 -6.90 9.15 2.87
N VAL A 82 -5.66 9.42 3.28
CA VAL A 82 -5.30 9.66 4.67
C VAL A 82 -5.98 10.94 5.14
N ASN A 83 -6.91 10.81 6.09
CA ASN A 83 -7.65 11.96 6.60
C ASN A 83 -6.83 12.73 7.66
N SER A 84 -5.69 13.28 7.25
CA SER A 84 -4.79 14.07 8.09
C SER A 84 -4.71 15.51 7.57
N PRO A 85 -5.06 16.53 8.37
CA PRO A 85 -4.88 17.93 8.00
C PRO A 85 -3.42 18.27 7.65
N LYS A 86 -2.46 17.62 8.32
CA LYS A 86 -1.02 17.78 8.02
C LYS A 86 -0.69 17.25 6.62
N ILE A 87 -1.17 16.07 6.25
CA ILE A 87 -0.93 15.50 4.90
C ILE A 87 -1.61 16.35 3.84
N LYS A 88 -2.87 16.78 4.05
CA LYS A 88 -3.57 17.64 3.09
C LYS A 88 -2.81 18.95 2.86
N LYS A 89 -2.43 19.63 3.94
CA LYS A 89 -1.65 20.87 3.86
C LYS A 89 -0.28 20.66 3.18
N TRP A 90 0.39 19.53 3.46
CA TRP A 90 1.65 19.19 2.81
C TRP A 90 1.48 18.95 1.30
N LEU A 91 0.47 18.20 0.89
CA LEU A 91 0.18 17.95 -0.52
C LEU A 91 -0.24 19.24 -1.24
N GLU A 92 -1.05 20.09 -0.61
CA GLU A 92 -1.42 21.42 -1.14
C GLU A 92 -0.20 22.35 -1.28
N ALA A 93 0.76 22.27 -0.34
CA ALA A 93 1.99 23.05 -0.39
C ALA A 93 3.05 22.46 -1.34
N SER A 94 2.92 21.19 -1.72
CA SER A 94 3.80 20.52 -2.68
C SER A 94 3.53 21.07 -4.09
N LEU A 95 4.59 21.49 -4.78
CA LEU A 95 4.53 22.02 -6.15
C LEU A 95 3.81 21.07 -7.14
N LYS A 96 3.80 19.77 -6.83
CA LYS A 96 3.23 18.71 -7.67
C LYS A 96 1.95 18.09 -7.09
N GLY A 97 1.47 18.57 -5.94
CA GLY A 97 0.28 18.00 -5.31
C GLY A 97 0.45 16.51 -5.04
N HIS A 98 -0.49 15.72 -5.58
CA HIS A 98 -0.50 14.26 -5.52
C HIS A 98 0.38 13.59 -6.59
N SER A 99 0.74 14.30 -7.66
CA SER A 99 1.56 13.76 -8.74
C SER A 99 3.00 13.55 -8.28
N VAL A 100 3.64 12.53 -8.85
CA VAL A 100 5.05 12.20 -8.62
C VAL A 100 5.76 12.20 -9.96
N ASP A 101 6.81 13.01 -10.08
CA ASP A 101 7.72 13.03 -11.22
C ASP A 101 9.17 13.21 -10.76
N ALA A 102 10.13 13.13 -11.68
CA ALA A 102 11.55 13.19 -11.36
C ALA A 102 11.99 14.50 -10.66
N ASN A 103 11.22 15.59 -10.77
CA ASN A 103 11.52 16.87 -10.14
C ASN A 103 10.77 17.09 -8.82
N ASP A 104 10.00 16.11 -8.36
CA ASP A 104 9.29 16.15 -7.09
C ASP A 104 10.25 15.87 -5.91
N LEU A 105 10.61 16.92 -5.18
CA LEU A 105 11.45 16.83 -3.99
C LEU A 105 10.80 16.01 -2.86
N CYS A 106 9.48 15.79 -2.91
CA CYS A 106 8.72 15.02 -1.94
C CYS A 106 8.46 13.57 -2.38
N ARG A 107 9.09 13.08 -3.47
CA ARG A 107 8.75 11.76 -4.01
C ARG A 107 8.98 10.61 -3.04
N HIS A 108 10.09 10.63 -2.29
CA HIS A 108 10.43 9.55 -1.35
C HIS A 108 9.45 9.57 -0.17
N ASP A 109 9.11 10.76 0.34
CA ASP A 109 8.11 10.91 1.40
C ASP A 109 6.75 10.35 0.96
N LYS A 110 6.32 10.63 -0.28
CA LYS A 110 5.06 10.13 -0.86
C LYS A 110 5.09 8.62 -1.04
N TRP A 111 6.18 8.08 -1.56
CA TRP A 111 6.32 6.63 -1.76
C TRP A 111 6.33 5.88 -0.43
N LEU A 112 7.08 6.38 0.56
CA LEU A 112 7.08 5.83 1.91
C LEU A 112 5.70 5.92 2.57
N CYS A 113 4.98 7.02 2.38
CA CYS A 113 3.61 7.16 2.88
C CYS A 113 2.65 6.13 2.25
N MET A 114 2.83 5.81 0.97
CA MET A 114 2.04 4.81 0.26
C MET A 114 2.40 3.39 0.71
N MET A 115 3.69 3.07 0.79
CA MET A 115 4.15 1.71 1.08
C MET A 115 3.96 1.31 2.54
N TYR A 116 4.15 2.23 3.48
CA TYR A 116 4.13 1.91 4.91
C TYR A 116 2.85 1.18 5.39
N PRO A 117 1.62 1.71 5.16
CA PRO A 117 0.42 1.04 5.63
C PRO A 117 0.20 -0.31 4.92
N ARG A 118 0.62 -0.44 3.66
CA ARG A 118 0.51 -1.68 2.88
C ARG A 118 1.44 -2.77 3.42
N LEU A 119 2.72 -2.44 3.63
CA LEU A 119 3.71 -3.36 4.20
C LEU A 119 3.31 -3.84 5.61
N LYS A 120 2.68 -2.97 6.40
CA LYS A 120 2.16 -3.33 7.72
C LYS A 120 1.04 -4.36 7.64
N LEU A 121 0.06 -4.16 6.76
CA LEU A 121 -0.99 -5.17 6.53
C LEU A 121 -0.44 -6.47 5.93
N LEU A 122 0.53 -6.39 5.01
CA LEU A 122 1.20 -7.57 4.46
C LEU A 122 1.91 -8.36 5.57
N ARG A 123 2.55 -7.67 6.52
CA ARG A 123 3.15 -8.32 7.70
C ARG A 123 2.12 -9.03 8.56
N ASP A 124 0.95 -8.44 8.80
CA ASP A 124 -0.11 -9.07 9.61
C ASP A 124 -0.71 -10.32 8.92
N LEU A 125 -0.66 -10.39 7.59
CA LEU A 125 -1.09 -11.57 6.83
C LEU A 125 -0.07 -12.72 6.85
N LEU A 126 1.22 -12.41 6.98
CA LEU A 126 2.27 -13.42 6.98
C LEU A 126 2.16 -14.34 8.20
N SER A 127 2.36 -15.62 7.94
CA SER A 127 2.66 -16.62 8.98
C SER A 127 3.99 -16.31 9.67
N ASP A 128 4.22 -16.89 10.86
CA ASP A 128 5.43 -16.66 11.66
C ASP A 128 6.73 -17.03 10.91
N ASP A 129 6.65 -18.03 10.04
CA ASP A 129 7.74 -18.49 9.17
C ASP A 129 7.57 -18.06 7.69
N GLY A 130 6.68 -17.09 7.46
CA GLY A 130 6.37 -16.53 6.16
C GLY A 130 7.45 -15.59 5.65
N VAL A 131 7.55 -15.49 4.33
CA VAL A 131 8.55 -14.63 3.66
C VAL A 131 7.87 -13.63 2.73
N ILE A 132 8.46 -12.44 2.62
CA ILE A 132 8.08 -11.42 1.66
C ILE A 132 9.26 -11.11 0.75
N PHE A 133 9.00 -11.11 -0.56
CA PHE A 133 9.92 -10.65 -1.60
C PHE A 133 9.37 -9.36 -2.18
N VAL A 134 10.24 -8.37 -2.31
CA VAL A 134 9.89 -7.05 -2.86
C VAL A 134 10.90 -6.74 -3.94
N SER A 135 10.42 -6.56 -5.17
CA SER A 135 11.23 -6.04 -6.27
C SER A 135 11.35 -4.53 -6.14
N ILE A 136 12.56 -4.01 -6.34
CA ILE A 136 12.89 -2.59 -6.17
C ILE A 136 14.14 -2.27 -7.00
N ASP A 137 14.31 -1.00 -7.36
CA ASP A 137 15.52 -0.48 -7.99
C ASP A 137 16.29 0.47 -7.05
N ASP A 138 17.21 1.26 -7.60
CA ASP A 138 18.05 2.20 -6.85
C ASP A 138 17.37 3.54 -6.52
N ASN A 139 16.12 3.78 -6.95
CA ASN A 139 15.45 5.08 -6.83
C ASN A 139 14.62 5.26 -5.55
N GLU A 140 14.52 4.26 -4.70
CA GLU A 140 13.61 4.27 -3.53
C GLU A 140 14.21 4.80 -2.23
#